data_AF-A0A8J3R3W6-F1
#
_entry.id   AF-A0A8J3R3W6-F1
#
_cell.length_a   1.000
_cell.length_b   1.000
_cell.length_c   1.000
_cell.angle_alpha   90.00
_cell.angle_beta   90.00
_cell.angle_gamma   90.00
#
_symmetry.space_group_name_H-M   'P 1'
#
loop_
_entity.id
_entity.type
_entity.pdbx_description
1 polymer ?
#
loop_
_entity_poly.entity_id
_entity_poly.type
_entity_poly.pdbx_seq_one_letter_code
_entity_poly.pdbx_strand_id
1 'polypeptide(L)'
;MSLARNSVRNSARNGVRDNLPAIVTLLIVAGFGLFGVSLVTRVGYLAVPAALGLPYGPPGLRLVPLGETTWLMTLTESAAALVLVAVVALARGGFQRAWGAFVTGTVLAFLLRAVVLAQTVSAGLGAYAAYLAGAVVMGLVWGIVFGWLPGLAALPRGKARSEGAAEVIDNAAESA
;
A
#
# COMPACT_ATOMS: atom_id res chain seq x y z
N MET A 1 -24.50 -18.47 -28.06
CA MET A 1 -24.62 -18.02 -26.65
C MET A 1 -23.33 -18.17 -25.81
N SER A 2 -22.46 -19.15 -26.10
CA SER A 2 -21.20 -19.39 -25.35
C SER A 2 -20.14 -18.27 -25.46
N LEU A 3 -19.97 -17.67 -26.66
CA LEU A 3 -18.95 -16.64 -26.90
C LEU A 3 -19.15 -15.34 -26.10
N ALA A 4 -20.40 -14.88 -25.94
CA ALA A 4 -20.72 -13.67 -25.18
C ALA A 4 -20.41 -13.84 -23.68
N ARG A 5 -20.64 -15.04 -23.12
CA ARG A 5 -20.35 -15.35 -21.72
C ARG A 5 -18.84 -15.39 -21.44
N ASN A 6 -18.03 -15.81 -22.41
CA ASN A 6 -16.57 -15.82 -22.30
C ASN A 6 -15.96 -14.40 -22.36
N SER A 7 -16.52 -13.50 -23.17
CA SER A 7 -16.08 -12.10 -23.25
C SER A 7 -16.24 -11.36 -21.91
N VAL A 8 -17.43 -11.44 -21.30
CA VAL A 8 -17.71 -10.79 -20.00
C VAL A 8 -16.80 -11.31 -18.89
N ARG A 9 -16.56 -12.63 -18.85
CA ARG A 9 -15.68 -13.26 -17.85
C ARG A 9 -14.22 -12.83 -18.00
N ASN A 10 -13.76 -12.65 -19.23
CA ASN A 10 -12.40 -12.20 -19.51
C ASN A 10 -12.21 -10.73 -19.15
N SER A 11 -13.17 -9.85 -19.43
CA SER A 11 -13.11 -8.43 -19.02
C SER A 11 -13.06 -8.26 -17.50
N ALA A 12 -13.91 -8.97 -16.75
CA ALA A 12 -13.88 -8.91 -15.29
C ALA A 12 -12.55 -9.43 -14.71
N ARG A 13 -12.00 -10.50 -15.29
CA ARG A 13 -10.74 -11.09 -14.84
C ARG A 13 -9.54 -10.19 -15.13
N ASN A 14 -9.54 -9.48 -16.25
CA ASN A 14 -8.49 -8.51 -16.60
C ASN A 14 -8.57 -7.27 -15.69
N GLY A 15 -9.77 -6.75 -15.45
CA GLY A 15 -9.96 -5.61 -14.53
C GLY A 15 -9.54 -5.89 -13.09
N VAL A 16 -9.75 -7.12 -12.57
CA VAL A 16 -9.27 -7.49 -11.23
C VAL A 16 -7.74 -7.61 -11.20
N ARG A 17 -7.13 -8.14 -12.26
CA ARG A 17 -5.66 -8.33 -12.36
C ARG A 17 -4.91 -7.01 -12.39
N ASP A 18 -5.39 -6.05 -13.16
CA ASP A 18 -4.77 -4.73 -13.28
C ASP A 18 -4.84 -3.94 -11.96
N ASN A 19 -5.80 -4.28 -11.09
CA ASN A 19 -6.00 -3.63 -9.80
C ASN A 19 -5.43 -4.41 -8.61
N LEU A 20 -4.76 -5.55 -8.82
CA LEU A 20 -4.20 -6.37 -7.73
C LEU A 20 -3.27 -5.59 -6.78
N PRO A 21 -2.34 -4.75 -7.26
CA PRO A 21 -1.49 -3.96 -6.37
C PRO A 21 -2.27 -2.98 -5.50
N ALA A 22 -3.32 -2.36 -6.06
CA ALA A 22 -4.20 -1.44 -5.33
C ALA A 22 -5.04 -2.19 -4.29
N ILE A 23 -5.57 -3.37 -4.63
CA ILE A 23 -6.32 -4.22 -3.70
C ILE A 23 -5.43 -4.65 -2.53
N VAL A 24 -4.21 -5.10 -2.80
CA VAL A 24 -3.25 -5.48 -1.75
C VAL A 24 -2.91 -4.29 -0.86
N THR A 25 -2.69 -3.12 -1.44
CA THR A 25 -2.44 -1.87 -0.70
C THR A 25 -3.64 -1.52 0.19
N LEU A 26 -4.86 -1.63 -0.33
CA LEU A 26 -6.09 -1.40 0.43
C LEU A 26 -6.23 -2.38 1.60
N LEU A 27 -5.89 -3.66 1.40
CA LEU A 27 -5.90 -4.66 2.47
C LEU A 27 -4.86 -4.35 3.57
N ILE A 28 -3.65 -3.91 3.19
CA ILE A 28 -2.61 -3.50 4.15
C ILE A 28 -3.12 -2.35 5.01
N VAL A 29 -3.68 -1.33 4.37
CA VAL A 29 -4.16 -0.11 5.03
C VAL A 29 -5.42 -0.36 5.87
N ALA A 30 -6.34 -1.22 5.41
CA ALA A 30 -7.48 -1.67 6.21
C ALA A 30 -7.04 -2.51 7.41
N GLY A 31 -6.06 -3.41 7.23
CA GLY A 31 -5.47 -4.22 8.30
C GLY A 31 -4.80 -3.36 9.37
N PHE A 32 -4.03 -2.34 8.98
CA PHE A 32 -3.47 -1.35 9.91
C PHE A 32 -4.54 -0.49 10.60
N GLY A 33 -5.62 -0.18 9.89
CA GLY A 33 -6.80 0.47 10.44
C GLY A 33 -7.42 -0.31 11.58
N LEU A 34 -7.66 -1.61 11.37
CA LEU A 34 -8.35 -2.50 12.32
C LEU A 34 -7.46 -3.01 13.46
N PHE A 35 -6.21 -3.39 13.15
CA PHE A 35 -5.33 -4.08 14.11
C PHE A 35 -4.14 -3.24 14.58
N GLY A 36 -3.88 -2.09 13.98
CA GLY A 36 -2.70 -1.27 14.29
C GLY A 36 -2.59 -0.91 15.78
N VAL A 37 -3.72 -0.62 16.44
CA VAL A 37 -3.73 -0.34 17.90
C VAL A 37 -3.32 -1.57 18.71
N SER A 38 -3.82 -2.76 18.34
CA SER A 38 -3.45 -4.02 19.02
C SER A 38 -1.99 -4.40 18.81
N LEU A 39 -1.39 -3.98 17.69
CA LEU A 39 0.02 -4.18 17.40
C LEU A 39 0.92 -3.29 18.27
N VAL A 40 0.56 -2.02 18.41
CA VAL A 40 1.25 -1.06 19.29
C VAL A 40 1.19 -1.50 20.75
N THR A 41 0.04 -2.00 21.21
CA THR A 41 -0.11 -2.44 22.61
C THR A 41 0.64 -3.74 22.93
N ARG A 42 0.92 -4.58 21.92
CA ARG A 42 1.63 -5.86 22.12
C ARG A 42 3.14 -5.76 21.93
N VAL A 43 3.61 -4.80 21.14
CA VAL A 43 5.04 -4.64 20.85
C VAL A 43 5.48 -3.27 21.37
N GLY A 44 5.89 -3.22 22.64
CA GLY A 44 6.25 -1.98 23.33
C GLY A 44 7.36 -1.15 22.67
N TYR A 45 8.23 -1.76 21.85
CA TYR A 45 9.25 -1.05 21.07
C TYR A 45 8.66 -0.07 20.05
N LEU A 46 7.41 -0.27 19.64
CA LEU A 46 6.68 0.61 18.73
C LEU A 46 6.19 1.89 19.43
N ALA A 47 6.23 1.93 20.76
CA ALA A 47 5.93 3.12 21.54
C ALA A 47 7.07 4.15 21.49
N VAL A 48 8.30 3.75 21.15
CA VAL A 48 9.45 4.68 21.11
C VAL A 48 9.30 5.74 20.00
N PRO A 49 8.97 5.40 18.75
CA PRO A 49 8.64 6.40 17.72
C PRO A 49 7.42 7.26 18.10
N ALA A 50 6.40 6.65 18.71
CA ALA A 50 5.20 7.35 19.14
C ALA A 50 5.48 8.38 20.25
N ALA A 51 6.38 8.06 21.19
CA ALA A 51 6.84 8.99 22.23
C ALA A 51 7.63 10.18 21.64
N LEU A 52 8.24 10.00 20.47
CA LEU A 52 8.89 11.06 19.70
C LEU A 52 7.93 11.81 18.76
N GLY A 53 6.63 11.48 18.77
CA GLY A 53 5.63 12.05 17.88
C GLY A 53 5.77 11.63 16.42
N LEU A 54 6.53 10.57 16.14
CA LEU A 54 6.73 10.07 14.78
C LEU A 54 5.63 9.07 14.42
N PRO A 55 5.10 9.10 13.17
CA PRO A 55 4.00 8.23 12.79
C PRO A 55 4.44 6.76 12.86
N TYR A 56 3.71 5.98 13.63
CA TYR A 56 3.98 4.56 13.82
C TYR A 56 3.22 3.73 12.77
N GLY A 57 3.93 3.30 11.71
CA GLY A 57 3.40 2.41 10.68
C GLY A 57 2.60 3.10 9.55
N PRO A 58 2.22 2.33 8.50
CA PRO A 58 1.39 2.81 7.39
C PRO A 58 0.10 3.53 7.82
N PRO A 59 -0.46 4.43 6.98
CA PRO A 59 -1.80 4.98 7.17
C PRO A 59 -2.83 3.87 7.32
N GLY A 60 -3.68 4.00 8.34
CA GLY A 60 -4.76 3.05 8.62
C GLY A 60 -6.11 3.60 8.19
N LEU A 61 -6.89 2.82 7.43
CA LEU A 61 -8.25 3.23 7.07
C LEU A 61 -9.14 3.08 8.31
N ARG A 62 -9.62 4.19 8.89
CA ARG A 62 -10.46 4.18 10.09
C ARG A 62 -11.66 5.10 9.91
N LEU A 63 -12.84 4.55 10.19
CA LEU A 63 -14.12 5.26 10.06
C LEU A 63 -14.55 5.94 11.36
N VAL A 64 -13.98 5.53 12.50
CA VAL A 64 -14.37 5.99 13.83
C VAL A 64 -13.11 6.32 14.63
N PRO A 65 -13.08 7.45 15.36
CA PRO A 65 -11.99 7.79 16.27
C PRO A 65 -11.87 6.74 17.39
N LEU A 66 -10.65 6.43 17.79
CA LEU A 66 -10.36 5.45 18.84
C LEU A 66 -9.66 6.14 20.02
N GLY A 67 -10.27 6.05 21.21
CA GLY A 67 -9.72 6.67 22.42
C GLY A 67 -9.69 8.20 22.31
N GLU A 68 -8.52 8.79 22.56
CA GLU A 68 -8.31 10.25 22.58
C GLU A 68 -8.06 10.86 21.18
N THR A 69 -8.06 10.06 20.11
CA THR A 69 -7.80 10.59 18.76
C THR A 69 -8.96 11.48 18.30
N THR A 70 -8.65 12.70 17.87
CA THR A 70 -9.67 13.62 17.34
C THR A 70 -10.18 13.18 15.96
N TRP A 71 -11.37 13.69 15.57
CA TRP A 71 -11.91 13.50 14.22
C TRP A 71 -10.96 13.99 13.14
N LEU A 72 -10.24 15.09 13.38
CA LEU A 72 -9.24 15.62 12.45
C LEU A 72 -8.11 14.60 12.20
N MET A 73 -7.59 13.99 13.26
CA MET A 73 -6.56 12.95 13.16
C MET A 73 -7.09 11.73 12.38
N THR A 74 -8.32 11.32 12.67
CA THR A 74 -8.97 10.16 12.02
C THR A 74 -9.22 10.39 10.52
N LEU A 75 -9.68 11.59 10.15
CA LEU A 75 -9.85 11.98 8.74
C LEU A 75 -8.51 12.07 8.02
N THR A 76 -7.47 12.58 8.69
CA THR A 76 -6.11 12.66 8.14
C THR A 76 -5.54 11.27 7.86
N GLU A 77 -5.72 10.33 8.78
CA GLU A 77 -5.34 8.92 8.59
C GLU A 77 -6.03 8.30 7.38
N SER A 78 -7.35 8.50 7.26
CA SER A 78 -8.12 8.01 6.12
C SER A 78 -7.75 8.69 4.80
N ALA A 79 -7.46 9.99 4.80
CA ALA A 79 -7.00 10.70 3.62
C ALA A 79 -5.61 10.21 3.18
N ALA A 80 -4.67 10.07 4.11
CA ALA A 80 -3.33 9.54 3.85
C ALA A 80 -3.38 8.10 3.29
N ALA A 81 -4.29 7.28 3.83
CA ALA A 81 -4.58 5.94 3.34
C ALA A 81 -5.08 5.93 1.89
N LEU A 82 -6.05 6.79 1.59
CA LEU A 82 -6.60 6.92 0.23
C LEU A 82 -5.56 7.45 -0.76
N VAL A 83 -4.71 8.40 -0.36
CA VAL A 83 -3.60 8.90 -1.18
C VAL A 83 -2.65 7.76 -1.54
N LEU A 84 -2.24 6.94 -0.57
CA LEU A 84 -1.39 5.78 -0.83
C LEU A 84 -2.04 4.81 -1.82
N VAL A 85 -3.31 4.44 -1.58
CA VAL A 85 -4.06 3.54 -2.48
C VAL A 85 -4.18 4.13 -3.89
N ALA A 86 -4.47 5.43 -4.01
CA ALA A 86 -4.60 6.11 -5.28
C ALA A 86 -3.27 6.14 -6.05
N VAL A 87 -2.15 6.43 -5.38
CA VAL A 87 -0.82 6.42 -6.00
C VAL A 87 -0.47 5.04 -6.54
N VAL A 88 -0.77 3.97 -5.79
CA VAL A 88 -0.53 2.60 -6.27
C VAL A 88 -1.51 2.20 -7.38
N ALA A 89 -2.78 2.62 -7.31
CA ALA A 89 -3.76 2.34 -8.36
C ALA A 89 -3.43 3.02 -9.69
N LEU A 90 -2.80 4.19 -9.65
CA LEU A 90 -2.31 4.90 -10.83
C LEU A 90 -1.04 4.27 -11.42
N ALA A 91 -0.32 3.45 -10.64
CA ALA A 91 0.90 2.79 -11.08
C ALA A 91 0.57 1.61 -12.00
N ARG A 92 0.73 1.81 -13.30
CA ARG A 92 0.59 0.75 -14.30
C ARG A 92 1.96 0.15 -14.66
N GLY A 93 2.13 -1.15 -14.42
CA GLY A 93 3.32 -1.89 -14.84
C GLY A 93 3.70 -3.03 -13.90
N GLY A 94 4.93 -3.53 -14.07
CA GLY A 94 5.46 -4.63 -13.25
C GLY A 94 5.93 -4.20 -11.86
N PHE A 95 6.58 -5.15 -11.18
CA PHE A 95 7.06 -5.04 -9.80
C PHE A 95 7.67 -3.68 -9.43
N GLN A 96 8.64 -3.19 -10.22
CA GLN A 96 9.38 -1.96 -9.91
C GLN A 96 8.49 -0.72 -9.85
N ARG A 97 7.47 -0.63 -10.72
CA ARG A 97 6.54 0.50 -10.71
C ARG A 97 5.57 0.44 -9.54
N ALA A 98 5.02 -0.73 -9.23
CA ALA A 98 4.12 -0.89 -8.09
C ALA A 98 4.86 -0.72 -6.75
N TRP A 99 6.07 -1.25 -6.64
CA TRP A 99 6.95 -1.06 -5.49
C TRP A 99 7.32 0.41 -5.30
N GLY A 100 7.83 1.06 -6.36
CA GLY A 100 8.19 2.47 -6.32
C GLY A 100 7.00 3.38 -5.99
N ALA A 101 5.83 3.10 -6.56
CA ALA A 101 4.59 3.83 -6.25
C ALA A 101 4.14 3.64 -4.80
N PHE A 102 4.31 2.45 -4.23
CA PHE A 102 4.01 2.23 -2.82
C PHE A 102 4.98 3.01 -1.92
N VAL A 103 6.28 3.00 -2.22
CA VAL A 103 7.28 3.77 -1.46
C VAL A 103 6.96 5.27 -1.52
N THR A 104 6.75 5.83 -2.72
CA THR A 104 6.45 7.26 -2.87
C THR A 104 5.10 7.64 -2.27
N GLY A 105 4.08 6.80 -2.44
CA GLY A 105 2.78 6.97 -1.80
C GLY A 105 2.86 6.94 -0.27
N THR A 106 3.74 6.11 0.30
CA THR A 106 3.95 6.02 1.75
C THR A 106 4.63 7.28 2.27
N VAL A 107 5.64 7.79 1.57
CA VAL A 107 6.27 9.08 1.91
C VAL A 107 5.26 10.22 1.85
N LEU A 108 4.45 10.31 0.80
CA LEU A 108 3.39 11.33 0.69
C LEU A 108 2.36 11.25 1.82
N ALA A 109 1.92 10.04 2.16
CA ALA A 109 1.00 9.80 3.27
C ALA A 109 1.59 10.25 4.62
N PHE A 110 2.87 9.97 4.87
CA PHE A 110 3.56 10.39 6.08
C PHE A 110 3.77 11.90 6.14
N LEU A 111 4.10 12.54 5.02
CA LEU A 111 4.20 13.99 4.94
C LEU A 111 2.87 14.67 5.27
N LEU A 112 1.75 14.16 4.73
CA LEU A 112 0.42 14.68 5.04
C LEU A 112 0.10 14.60 6.54
N ARG A 113 0.42 13.47 7.18
CA ARG A 113 0.30 13.30 8.64
C ARG A 113 1.16 14.30 9.40
N ALA A 114 2.42 14.48 8.99
CA ALA A 114 3.35 15.38 9.66
C ALA A 114 2.94 16.84 9.55
N VAL A 115 2.40 17.27 8.40
CA VAL A 115 1.85 18.62 8.22
C VAL A 115 0.72 18.84 9.21
N VAL A 116 -0.27 17.95 9.29
CA VAL A 116 -1.39 18.09 10.23
C VAL A 116 -0.91 18.08 11.68
N LEU A 117 -0.02 17.16 12.03
CA LEU A 117 0.54 17.07 13.38
C LEU A 117 1.26 18.35 13.78
N ALA A 118 2.08 18.91 12.89
CA ALA A 118 2.82 20.14 13.16
C ALA A 118 1.91 21.37 13.33
N GLN A 119 0.74 21.40 12.65
CA GLN A 119 -0.28 22.43 12.89
C GLN A 119 -0.93 22.28 14.27
N THR A 120 -1.19 21.05 14.71
CA THR A 120 -1.86 20.80 16.01
C THR A 120 -1.00 21.11 17.23
N VAL A 121 0.33 21.00 17.10
CA VAL A 121 1.27 21.22 18.22
C VAL A 121 1.85 22.65 18.25
N SER A 122 1.37 23.55 17.38
CA SER A 122 1.91 24.92 17.22
C SER A 122 3.44 24.94 17.17
N ALA A 123 4.03 24.02 16.42
CA ALA A 123 5.46 23.79 16.44
C ALA A 123 6.24 24.98 15.85
N GLY A 124 7.36 25.35 16.47
CA GLY A 124 8.31 26.30 15.88
C GLY A 124 8.92 25.75 14.58
N LEU A 125 9.56 26.62 13.78
CA LEU A 125 10.09 26.27 12.45
C LEU A 125 11.02 25.04 12.46
N GLY A 126 11.87 24.92 13.48
CA GLY A 126 12.77 23.78 13.65
C GLY A 126 12.04 22.46 13.93
N ALA A 127 10.98 22.50 14.74
CA ALA A 127 10.14 21.33 15.00
C ALA A 127 9.36 20.93 13.74
N TYR A 128 8.86 21.89 12.97
CA TYR A 128 8.23 21.63 11.67
C TYR A 128 9.18 20.89 10.71
N ALA A 129 10.42 21.38 10.57
CA ALA A 129 11.43 20.73 9.74
C ALA A 129 11.76 19.30 10.23
N ALA A 130 11.87 19.10 11.55
CA ALA A 130 12.10 17.78 12.14
C ALA A 130 10.94 16.81 11.87
N TYR A 131 9.69 17.26 11.96
CA TYR A 131 8.52 16.44 11.62
C TYR A 131 8.52 16.02 10.16
N LEU A 132 8.82 16.94 9.22
CA LEU A 132 8.90 16.60 7.81
C LEU A 132 10.04 15.62 7.52
N ALA A 133 11.22 15.85 8.08
CA ALA A 133 12.36 14.94 7.91
C ALA A 133 12.04 13.55 8.47
N GLY A 134 11.47 13.49 9.69
CA GLY A 134 11.04 12.25 10.32
C GLY A 134 9.98 11.51 9.51
N ALA A 135 9.05 12.25 8.89
CA ALA A 135 8.03 11.69 8.02
C ALA A 135 8.60 11.08 6.74
N VAL A 136 9.59 11.73 6.11
CA VAL A 136 10.29 11.18 4.95
C VAL A 136 11.02 9.90 5.34
N VAL A 137 11.81 9.94 6.41
CA VAL A 137 12.58 8.77 6.87
C VAL A 137 11.67 7.60 7.20
N MET A 138 10.63 7.83 8.01
CA MET A 138 9.70 6.77 8.39
C MET A 138 8.87 6.28 7.20
N GLY A 139 8.46 7.19 6.31
CA GLY A 139 7.74 6.84 5.09
C GLY A 139 8.57 5.95 4.17
N LEU A 140 9.87 6.22 4.04
CA LEU A 140 10.81 5.37 3.30
C LEU A 140 10.99 4.02 3.98
N VAL A 141 11.23 3.98 5.28
CA VAL A 141 11.41 2.72 6.04
C VAL A 141 10.19 1.82 5.86
N TRP A 142 8.99 2.32 6.12
CA TRP A 142 7.76 1.53 5.98
C TRP A 142 7.42 1.23 4.53
N GLY A 143 7.69 2.16 3.62
CA GLY A 143 7.52 1.97 2.18
C GLY A 143 8.38 0.81 1.66
N ILE A 144 9.64 0.73 2.08
CA ILE A 144 10.55 -0.36 1.71
C ILE A 144 10.11 -1.67 2.37
N VAL A 145 9.79 -1.63 3.67
CA VAL A 145 9.40 -2.82 4.46
C VAL A 145 8.11 -3.46 3.95
N PHE A 146 7.14 -2.71 3.42
CA PHE A 146 5.86 -3.27 2.94
C PHE A 146 5.66 -3.23 1.43
N GLY A 147 6.42 -2.40 0.69
CA GLY A 147 6.21 -2.18 -0.73
C GLY A 147 6.44 -3.41 -1.61
N TRP A 148 7.13 -4.43 -1.09
CA TRP A 148 7.31 -5.70 -1.80
C TRP A 148 5.98 -6.44 -1.98
N LEU A 149 5.00 -6.30 -1.09
CA LEU A 149 3.69 -6.95 -1.20
C LEU A 149 2.92 -6.51 -2.47
N PRO A 150 2.65 -5.21 -2.69
CA PRO A 150 2.03 -4.75 -3.93
C PRO A 150 2.95 -4.92 -5.14
N GLY A 151 4.28 -4.84 -4.96
CA GLY A 151 5.25 -5.17 -6.00
C GLY A 151 5.07 -6.60 -6.53
N LEU A 152 5.01 -7.60 -5.64
CA LEU A 152 4.79 -9.00 -6.00
C LEU A 152 3.41 -9.22 -6.62
N ALA A 153 2.40 -8.47 -6.17
CA ALA A 153 1.05 -8.53 -6.75
C ALA A 153 1.01 -8.05 -8.21
N ALA A 154 1.97 -7.23 -8.62
CA ALA A 154 2.14 -6.73 -9.99
C ALA A 154 2.92 -7.69 -10.91
N LEU A 155 3.41 -8.83 -10.40
CA LEU A 155 4.14 -9.78 -11.23
C LEU A 155 3.20 -10.49 -12.23
N PRO A 156 3.61 -10.64 -13.50
CA PRO A 156 2.85 -11.43 -14.48
C PRO A 156 2.75 -12.89 -14.01
N ARG A 157 1.54 -13.35 -13.68
CA ARG A 157 1.28 -14.78 -13.43
C ARG A 157 1.20 -15.48 -14.79
N GLY A 158 2.32 -16.10 -15.17
CA GLY A 158 2.72 -16.42 -16.53
C GLY A 158 1.76 -17.28 -17.38
N LYS A 159 1.73 -16.93 -18.67
CA LYS A 159 1.46 -17.83 -19.81
C LYS A 159 2.69 -18.67 -20.20
N ALA A 160 3.89 -18.33 -19.69
CA ALA A 160 5.14 -18.98 -20.05
C ALA A 160 5.19 -20.49 -19.74
N ARG A 161 4.40 -20.98 -18.78
CA ARG A 161 4.33 -22.42 -18.46
C ARG A 161 3.45 -23.21 -19.42
N SER A 162 2.50 -22.56 -20.09
CA SER A 162 1.62 -23.20 -21.07
C SER A 162 2.20 -23.21 -22.48
N GLU A 163 2.99 -22.21 -22.86
CA GLU A 163 3.66 -22.18 -24.17
C GLU A 163 4.78 -23.23 -24.23
N GLY A 164 5.63 -23.33 -23.21
CA GLY A 164 6.66 -24.38 -23.17
C GLY A 164 6.09 -25.80 -23.03
N ALA A 165 4.94 -25.96 -22.37
CA ALA A 165 4.27 -27.27 -22.30
C ALA A 165 3.60 -27.65 -23.62
N ALA A 166 3.04 -26.69 -24.35
CA ALA A 166 2.47 -26.91 -25.68
C ALA A 166 3.57 -27.22 -26.71
N GLU A 167 4.68 -26.49 -26.68
CA GLU A 167 5.84 -26.71 -27.56
C GLU A 167 6.50 -28.07 -27.33
N VAL A 168 6.55 -28.56 -26.08
CA VAL A 168 7.07 -29.91 -25.77
C VAL A 168 6.12 -31.01 -26.27
N ILE A 169 4.80 -30.79 -26.19
CA ILE A 169 3.81 -31.75 -26.70
C ILE A 169 3.84 -31.79 -28.24
N ASP A 170 4.00 -30.65 -28.89
CA ASP A 170 4.07 -30.53 -30.36
C ASP A 170 5.33 -31.22 -30.90
N ASN A 171 6.49 -30.97 -30.31
CA ASN A 171 7.75 -31.65 -30.66
C ASN A 171 7.69 -33.17 -30.42
N ALA A 172 6.97 -33.62 -29.39
CA ALA A 172 6.79 -35.05 -29.13
C ALA A 172 5.90 -35.72 -30.20
N ALA A 173 4.91 -34.99 -30.75
CA ALA A 173 4.01 -35.48 -31.79
C ALA A 173 4.67 -35.56 -33.18
N GLU A 174 5.62 -34.68 -33.50
CA GLU A 174 6.38 -34.75 -34.76
C GLU A 174 7.43 -35.88 -34.79
N SER A 175 7.78 -36.43 -33.62
CA SER A 175 8.81 -37.48 -33.49
C SER A 175 8.27 -38.93 -33.50
N ALA A 176 6.95 -39.11 -33.65
CA ALA A 176 6.26 -40.41 -33.65
C ALA A 176 5.69 -40.77 -35.03
#